data_AF-J3CGS2-F1
#
_entry.id   AF-J3CGS2-F1
#
_cell.length_a   1.000
_cell.length_b   1.000
_cell.length_c   1.000
_cell.angle_alpha   90.00
_cell.angle_beta   90.00
_cell.angle_gamma   90.00
#
_symmetry.space_group_name_H-M   'P 1'
#
loop_
_entity.id
_entity.type
_entity.pdbx_description
1 polymer ?
#
loop_
_entity_poly.entity_id
_entity_poly.type
_entity_poly.pdbx_seq_one_letter_code
_entity_poly.pdbx_strand_id
1 'polypeptide(L)'
;MKNPLLTAPMVRARGPFKRSLAGRSTWRVRAAMSTFVLLTAASGCGGGGGGSPALTLPTTPPAPVSPAPPAGPVVPETPQVSAESQCHAFVGQTFGDATVTKATFVPTTGNVPEYCVVLGEMAKDLDFEVRMPTDWNHRTVFMGGGGFDGVIASPAVYPSVSPDLAVRRYATIATNHGHNSTNGMDASWALDDQMFSDYANQSVPRVLAPAKAILKARYGNATQNTKIVFEGCSGGGRQALLQAQRNPELFDGIIARAPANAFNPQFLSYQKVFKQLAKPGAALTAPKINAIANAVYAKCDGLDGLNDRIIGRPDACSFDPAELACTGAETDSCLTPAQVESAQTIYSSTNVANGRYVWPAFPPGGEEGSSFTGSEWGGATSKGLMEGYIKYMVARDGTIDPLQLDPAQYTARIDELVSMMDATDPDLSRFKARGGKLILWTGLSDWLITANNATAYYQSVVQRSGGQAAADEFVEYYTAPGVGHCALGNGADKVDLAGPMFEWLEQGVAPSSAPITASTLFVLPGTTSKSRPLCRYPQYPKYIGGDLDAAASFVCASS
;
A
#
# COMPACT_ATOMS: atom_id res chain seq x y z
N MET A 1 37.06 -39.47 -53.82
CA MET A 1 37.62 -40.72 -53.28
C MET A 1 36.64 -41.30 -52.27
N LYS A 2 36.43 -42.61 -52.38
CA LYS A 2 35.63 -43.60 -51.62
C LYS A 2 34.97 -43.21 -50.28
N ASN A 3 33.66 -43.50 -50.23
CA ASN A 3 32.80 -43.88 -49.08
C ASN A 3 33.17 -45.35 -48.62
N PRO A 4 32.49 -46.08 -47.67
CA PRO A 4 31.34 -45.78 -46.79
C PRO A 4 31.33 -46.49 -45.39
N LEU A 5 30.18 -46.43 -44.67
CA LEU A 5 29.44 -47.48 -43.89
C LEU A 5 29.11 -47.07 -42.42
N LEU A 6 27.85 -46.78 -42.04
CA LEU A 6 26.69 -47.67 -41.66
C LEU A 6 26.85 -48.21 -40.20
N THR A 7 25.90 -48.14 -39.24
CA THR A 7 24.45 -48.48 -39.20
C THR A 7 23.76 -47.98 -37.89
N ALA A 8 22.44 -47.76 -37.92
CA ALA A 8 21.48 -47.82 -36.78
C ALA A 8 20.72 -49.18 -36.84
N PRO A 9 19.58 -49.52 -36.15
CA PRO A 9 18.85 -48.98 -34.97
C PRO A 9 18.33 -50.11 -33.99
N MET A 10 17.54 -49.81 -32.94
CA MET A 10 16.45 -50.71 -32.47
C MET A 10 15.44 -50.07 -31.49
N VAL A 11 14.19 -50.53 -31.58
CA VAL A 11 12.95 -50.07 -30.91
C VAL A 11 12.23 -51.26 -30.22
N ARG A 12 11.44 -50.98 -29.16
CA ARG A 12 10.34 -51.77 -28.49
C ARG A 12 10.78 -52.86 -27.47
N ALA A 13 10.08 -53.17 -26.35
CA ALA A 13 8.71 -52.89 -25.85
C ALA A 13 8.52 -53.15 -24.32
N ARG A 14 7.55 -52.42 -23.73
CA ARG A 14 6.48 -52.75 -22.72
C ARG A 14 6.71 -53.63 -21.45
N GLY A 15 6.53 -52.98 -20.28
CA GLY A 15 5.56 -53.34 -19.20
C GLY A 15 6.10 -54.10 -17.96
N PRO A 16 5.34 -54.26 -16.85
CA PRO A 16 4.41 -53.35 -16.15
C PRO A 16 4.85 -53.13 -14.66
N PHE A 17 4.48 -52.03 -13.99
CA PHE A 17 4.42 -52.05 -12.51
C PHE A 17 3.23 -51.24 -11.97
N LYS A 18 2.43 -51.93 -11.15
CA LYS A 18 1.24 -51.45 -10.47
C LYS A 18 1.61 -50.71 -9.18
N ARG A 19 0.83 -49.66 -8.90
CA ARG A 19 0.40 -49.06 -7.62
C ARG A 19 1.06 -49.53 -6.31
N SER A 20 1.50 -48.56 -5.50
CA SER A 20 1.18 -48.53 -4.06
C SER A 20 0.83 -47.11 -3.61
N LEU A 21 -0.21 -47.04 -2.80
CA LEU A 21 -0.72 -45.88 -2.07
C LEU A 21 0.17 -45.55 -0.86
N ALA A 22 -0.09 -44.36 -0.31
CA ALA A 22 0.11 -43.89 1.07
C ALA A 22 1.33 -42.99 1.35
N GLY A 23 1.04 -41.84 1.97
CA GLY A 23 2.03 -40.99 2.62
C GLY A 23 1.72 -39.50 2.59
N ARG A 24 0.64 -39.05 3.25
CA ARG A 24 0.48 -37.62 3.61
C ARG A 24 1.65 -37.24 4.54
N SER A 25 2.57 -36.38 4.11
CA SER A 25 3.59 -35.81 4.98
C SER A 25 3.08 -34.53 5.61
N THR A 26 2.85 -34.56 6.92
CA THR A 26 2.66 -33.38 7.76
C THR A 26 3.97 -32.62 7.89
N TRP A 27 4.06 -31.43 7.30
CA TRP A 27 5.19 -30.52 7.55
C TRP A 27 4.83 -29.55 8.65
N ARG A 28 5.47 -29.76 9.81
CA ARG A 28 5.46 -28.88 10.96
C ARG A 28 6.28 -27.64 10.63
N VAL A 29 5.63 -26.47 10.66
CA VAL A 29 6.30 -25.16 10.67
C VAL A 29 7.05 -25.03 12.00
N ARG A 30 8.39 -24.97 11.95
CA ARG A 30 9.21 -24.56 13.09
C ARG A 30 9.21 -23.04 13.15
N ALA A 31 8.48 -22.49 14.12
CA ALA A 31 8.63 -21.11 14.55
C ALA A 31 9.97 -20.96 15.26
N ALA A 32 10.81 -20.03 14.78
CA ALA A 32 11.99 -19.58 15.50
C ALA A 32 11.54 -18.57 16.56
N MET A 33 11.57 -18.98 17.83
CA MET A 33 11.42 -18.09 18.98
C MET A 33 12.79 -17.49 19.30
N SER A 34 12.91 -16.16 19.17
CA SER A 34 14.01 -15.38 19.73
C SER A 34 13.67 -15.03 21.18
N THR A 35 14.39 -15.64 22.12
CA THR A 35 14.25 -15.44 23.56
C THR A 35 14.91 -14.12 23.98
N PHE A 36 14.13 -13.17 24.49
CA PHE A 36 14.65 -12.04 25.26
C PHE A 36 14.77 -12.43 26.74
N VAL A 37 15.98 -12.31 27.30
CA VAL A 37 16.29 -12.55 28.71
C VAL A 37 15.98 -11.28 29.50
N LEU A 38 15.00 -11.36 30.40
CA LEU A 38 14.71 -10.37 31.43
C LEU A 38 15.42 -10.79 32.72
N LEU A 39 16.39 -9.99 33.16
CA LEU A 39 16.98 -10.11 34.51
C LEU A 39 16.06 -9.42 35.54
N THR A 40 15.54 -10.21 36.46
CA THR A 40 14.93 -9.75 37.72
C THR A 40 15.99 -9.78 38.83
N ALA A 41 16.13 -8.69 39.58
CA ALA A 41 16.87 -8.65 40.84
C ALA A 41 15.87 -8.40 41.99
N ALA A 42 15.96 -9.28 42.99
CA ALA A 42 15.07 -9.34 44.13
C ALA A 42 15.44 -8.37 45.27
N SER A 43 14.39 -8.08 46.04
CA SER A 43 14.25 -7.42 47.34
C SER A 43 15.37 -7.59 48.38
N GLY A 44 15.58 -6.53 49.17
CA GLY A 44 16.22 -6.55 50.49
C GLY A 44 15.46 -5.69 51.52
N CYS A 45 15.26 -6.24 52.71
CA CYS A 45 14.48 -5.73 53.85
C CYS A 45 15.05 -4.49 54.56
N GLY A 46 14.19 -3.79 55.30
CA GLY A 46 14.58 -2.91 56.42
C GLY A 46 13.37 -2.42 57.21
N GLY A 47 13.17 -2.94 58.43
CA GLY A 47 12.07 -2.59 59.33
C GLY A 47 12.39 -1.46 60.33
N GLY A 48 11.39 -1.06 61.09
CA GLY A 48 11.53 -0.17 62.25
C GLY A 48 10.16 0.27 62.78
N GLY A 49 9.76 -0.25 63.96
CA GLY A 49 8.47 0.04 64.58
C GLY A 49 8.50 1.20 65.57
N GLY A 50 7.33 1.47 66.16
CA GLY A 50 7.22 2.19 67.43
C GLY A 50 5.96 3.06 67.58
N GLY A 51 5.09 2.66 68.50
CA GLY A 51 4.47 3.58 69.46
C GLY A 51 3.10 4.17 69.12
N SER A 52 2.03 3.52 69.62
CA SER A 52 0.77 4.20 69.93
C SER A 52 0.92 5.12 71.14
N PRO A 53 0.05 6.13 71.27
CA PRO A 53 -0.68 6.24 72.53
C PRO A 53 -2.20 6.33 72.32
N ALA A 54 -2.92 5.71 73.25
CA ALA A 54 -4.35 5.77 73.37
C ALA A 54 -4.78 7.09 74.03
N LEU A 55 -5.84 7.72 73.51
CA LEU A 55 -6.66 8.69 74.24
C LEU A 55 -8.14 8.47 73.89
N THR A 56 -8.92 8.36 74.96
CA THR A 56 -10.34 8.02 75.07
C THR A 56 -11.25 9.24 74.83
N LEU A 57 -12.39 9.05 74.14
CA LEU A 57 -13.53 9.97 74.13
C LEU A 57 -14.86 9.19 74.00
N PRO A 58 -16.00 9.75 74.45
CA PRO A 58 -17.08 9.02 75.12
C PRO A 58 -18.16 8.45 74.18
N THR A 59 -18.83 7.41 74.67
CA THR A 59 -19.95 6.71 74.03
C THR A 59 -21.25 7.53 74.11
N THR A 60 -21.76 7.96 72.95
CA THR A 60 -23.17 8.33 72.77
C THR A 60 -23.95 7.14 72.20
N PRO A 61 -25.14 6.78 72.71
CA PRO A 61 -25.93 5.67 72.18
C PRO A 61 -26.48 6.01 70.77
N PRO A 62 -26.56 5.03 69.85
CA PRO A 62 -27.07 5.26 68.51
C PRO A 62 -28.61 5.43 68.51
N ALA A 63 -29.10 6.28 67.60
CA ALA A 63 -30.52 6.43 67.33
C ALA A 63 -31.12 5.14 66.72
N PRO A 64 -32.45 4.92 66.81
CA PRO A 64 -33.08 3.71 66.27
C PRO A 64 -32.95 3.63 64.74
N VAL A 65 -32.41 2.52 64.25
CA VAL A 65 -32.33 2.21 62.83
C VAL A 65 -33.70 1.72 62.35
N SER A 66 -34.31 2.39 61.37
CA SER A 66 -35.50 1.87 60.68
C SER A 66 -35.17 0.56 59.94
N PRO A 67 -36.08 -0.43 59.91
CA PRO A 67 -35.82 -1.69 59.22
C PRO A 67 -35.62 -1.46 57.72
N ALA A 68 -34.60 -2.12 57.16
CA ALA A 68 -34.33 -2.13 55.73
C ALA A 68 -35.53 -2.71 54.96
N PRO A 69 -35.89 -2.14 53.80
CA PRO A 69 -36.94 -2.73 52.96
C PRO A 69 -36.50 -4.11 52.48
N PRO A 70 -37.44 -5.06 52.31
CA PRO A 70 -37.10 -6.41 51.85
C PRO A 70 -36.39 -6.35 50.50
N ALA A 71 -35.33 -7.14 50.35
CA ALA A 71 -34.61 -7.30 49.10
C ALA A 71 -35.62 -7.64 47.99
N GLY A 72 -35.70 -6.77 46.98
CA GLY A 72 -36.48 -7.06 45.78
C GLY A 72 -35.99 -8.34 45.11
N PRO A 73 -36.84 -9.01 44.31
CA PRO A 73 -36.44 -10.23 43.62
C PRO A 73 -35.19 -9.97 42.79
N VAL A 74 -34.14 -10.77 43.04
CA VAL A 74 -32.93 -10.81 42.22
C VAL A 74 -33.36 -11.29 40.84
N VAL A 75 -33.47 -10.37 39.89
CA VAL A 75 -33.60 -10.72 38.47
C VAL A 75 -32.32 -11.47 38.09
N PRO A 76 -32.38 -12.71 37.57
CA PRO A 76 -31.19 -13.39 37.09
C PRO A 76 -30.55 -12.53 36.02
N GLU A 77 -29.32 -12.08 36.26
CA GLU A 77 -28.52 -11.40 35.25
C GLU A 77 -28.37 -12.35 34.07
N THR A 78 -28.98 -12.00 32.94
CA THR A 78 -28.87 -12.81 31.73
C THR A 78 -27.39 -12.86 31.38
N PRO A 79 -26.76 -14.04 31.18
CA PRO A 79 -25.34 -14.11 30.90
C PRO A 79 -25.03 -13.26 29.68
N GLN A 80 -24.36 -12.11 29.87
CA GLN A 80 -23.91 -11.32 28.74
C GLN A 80 -22.87 -12.15 27.98
N VAL A 81 -23.19 -12.48 26.73
CA VAL A 81 -22.29 -13.19 25.82
C VAL A 81 -21.05 -12.32 25.63
N SER A 82 -19.88 -12.77 26.10
CA SER A 82 -18.64 -11.99 26.05
C SER A 82 -18.23 -11.65 24.60
N ALA A 83 -17.51 -10.54 24.40
CA ALA A 83 -17.00 -10.17 23.07
C ALA A 83 -16.16 -11.28 22.43
N GLU A 84 -15.40 -12.03 23.23
CA GLU A 84 -14.65 -13.21 22.81
C GLU A 84 -15.58 -14.32 22.28
N SER A 85 -16.62 -14.67 23.02
CA SER A 85 -17.57 -15.70 22.58
C SER A 85 -18.36 -15.29 21.34
N GLN A 86 -18.71 -14.00 21.21
CA GLN A 86 -19.31 -13.45 19.99
C GLN A 86 -18.36 -13.54 18.79
N CYS A 87 -17.05 -13.34 19.00
CA CYS A 87 -16.05 -13.48 17.96
C CYS A 87 -15.90 -14.94 17.51
N HIS A 88 -15.76 -15.87 18.45
CA HIS A 88 -15.59 -17.30 18.13
C HIS A 88 -16.84 -17.90 17.46
N ALA A 89 -18.02 -17.33 17.67
CA ALA A 89 -19.26 -17.77 17.03
C ALA A 89 -19.23 -17.67 15.49
N PHE A 90 -18.36 -16.85 14.89
CA PHE A 90 -18.24 -16.73 13.44
C PHE A 90 -17.68 -17.98 12.76
N VAL A 91 -16.89 -18.81 13.45
CA VAL A 91 -16.24 -19.99 12.83
C VAL A 91 -17.26 -20.94 12.23
N GLY A 92 -17.08 -21.30 10.96
CA GLY A 92 -17.95 -22.22 10.22
C GLY A 92 -19.25 -21.60 9.70
N GLN A 93 -19.51 -20.32 9.99
CA GLN A 93 -20.64 -19.61 9.38
C GLN A 93 -20.35 -19.30 7.91
N THR A 94 -21.42 -19.23 7.12
CA THR A 94 -21.37 -18.84 5.70
C THR A 94 -22.03 -17.48 5.50
N PHE A 95 -21.42 -16.67 4.66
CA PHE A 95 -21.91 -15.35 4.27
C PHE A 95 -21.85 -15.26 2.75
N GLY A 96 -22.98 -15.47 2.07
CA GLY A 96 -22.98 -15.65 0.61
C GLY A 96 -22.10 -16.83 0.21
N ASP A 97 -21.14 -16.59 -0.69
CA ASP A 97 -20.22 -17.62 -1.18
C ASP A 97 -18.96 -17.79 -0.29
N ALA A 98 -18.86 -17.03 0.80
CA ALA A 98 -17.73 -17.11 1.72
C ALA A 98 -18.03 -18.05 2.90
N THR A 99 -17.03 -18.82 3.32
CA THR A 99 -17.04 -19.59 4.57
C THR A 99 -16.01 -19.01 5.53
N VAL A 100 -16.41 -18.75 6.77
CA VAL A 100 -15.46 -18.32 7.81
C VAL A 100 -14.66 -19.52 8.30
N THR A 101 -13.37 -19.52 8.03
CA THR A 101 -12.45 -20.61 8.40
C THR A 101 -11.76 -20.36 9.75
N LYS A 102 -11.63 -19.10 10.14
CA LYS A 102 -11.02 -18.71 11.42
C LYS A 102 -11.67 -17.45 11.98
N ALA A 103 -11.88 -17.42 13.29
CA ALA A 103 -12.18 -16.21 14.03
C ALA A 103 -11.28 -16.15 15.27
N THR A 104 -10.69 -15.00 15.55
CA THR A 104 -9.74 -14.83 16.65
C THR A 104 -10.04 -13.54 17.39
N PHE A 105 -10.35 -13.67 18.67
CA PHE A 105 -10.44 -12.53 19.57
C PHE A 105 -9.03 -12.07 19.95
N VAL A 106 -8.76 -10.77 19.80
CA VAL A 106 -7.50 -10.14 20.16
C VAL A 106 -7.76 -9.21 21.33
N PRO A 107 -7.17 -9.46 22.52
CA PRO A 107 -7.36 -8.59 23.68
C PRO A 107 -6.65 -7.25 23.49
N THR A 108 -7.10 -6.25 24.25
CA THR A 108 -6.49 -4.92 24.30
C THR A 108 -4.99 -5.02 24.55
N THR A 109 -4.20 -4.36 23.69
CA THR A 109 -2.73 -4.34 23.78
C THR A 109 -2.23 -2.91 23.64
N GLY A 110 -1.64 -2.35 24.69
CA GLY A 110 -1.27 -0.93 24.73
C GLY A 110 -2.49 -0.04 24.49
N ASN A 111 -2.42 0.81 23.46
CA ASN A 111 -3.52 1.71 23.08
C ASN A 111 -4.46 1.12 22.01
N VAL A 112 -4.21 -0.10 21.55
CA VAL A 112 -5.09 -0.77 20.58
C VAL A 112 -6.19 -1.49 21.37
N PRO A 113 -7.48 -1.09 21.24
CA PRO A 113 -8.59 -1.76 21.91
C PRO A 113 -8.76 -3.21 21.44
N GLU A 114 -9.47 -4.02 22.20
CA GLU A 114 -9.83 -5.38 21.77
C GLU A 114 -10.66 -5.41 20.47
N TYR A 115 -10.45 -6.45 19.66
CA TYR A 115 -11.13 -6.63 18.39
C TYR A 115 -11.24 -8.11 18.00
N CYS A 116 -12.19 -8.42 17.11
CA CYS A 116 -12.34 -9.71 16.48
C CYS A 116 -11.71 -9.71 15.08
N VAL A 117 -10.93 -10.74 14.76
CA VAL A 117 -10.40 -10.99 13.41
C VAL A 117 -11.12 -12.19 12.81
N VAL A 118 -11.74 -12.02 11.65
CA VAL A 118 -12.44 -13.08 10.92
C VAL A 118 -11.74 -13.30 9.58
N LEU A 119 -11.36 -14.54 9.29
CA LEU A 119 -10.83 -14.98 7.99
C LEU A 119 -11.93 -15.73 7.24
N GLY A 120 -12.28 -15.22 6.06
CA GLY A 120 -13.20 -15.86 5.13
C GLY A 120 -12.45 -16.40 3.90
N GLU A 121 -12.86 -17.57 3.45
CA GLU A 121 -12.38 -18.22 2.22
C GLU A 121 -13.54 -18.29 1.21
N MET A 122 -13.23 -18.01 -0.05
CA MET A 122 -14.12 -18.15 -1.20
C MET A 122 -13.47 -19.08 -2.24
N ALA A 123 -14.27 -19.56 -3.19
CA ALA A 123 -13.76 -20.42 -4.26
C ALA A 123 -12.55 -19.79 -4.98
N LYS A 124 -11.59 -20.65 -5.36
CA LYS A 124 -10.36 -20.32 -6.11
C LYS A 124 -9.37 -19.47 -5.31
N ASP A 125 -9.07 -19.90 -4.09
CA ASP A 125 -8.05 -19.31 -3.20
C ASP A 125 -8.25 -17.81 -2.95
N LEU A 126 -9.50 -17.32 -3.03
CA LEU A 126 -9.84 -15.93 -2.72
C LEU A 126 -10.15 -15.81 -1.23
N ASP A 127 -9.16 -15.32 -0.49
CA ASP A 127 -9.23 -15.16 0.96
C ASP A 127 -9.38 -13.69 1.33
N PHE A 128 -10.07 -13.44 2.45
CA PHE A 128 -10.20 -12.09 3.00
C PHE A 128 -10.28 -12.10 4.51
N GLU A 129 -9.88 -10.97 5.10
CA GLU A 129 -9.90 -10.75 6.54
C GLU A 129 -10.78 -9.55 6.87
N VAL A 130 -11.56 -9.66 7.94
CA VAL A 130 -12.34 -8.55 8.53
C VAL A 130 -11.90 -8.38 9.98
N ARG A 131 -11.40 -7.18 10.34
CA ARG A 131 -11.08 -6.81 11.72
C ARG A 131 -12.14 -5.88 12.26
N MET A 132 -12.66 -6.22 13.43
CA MET A 132 -13.87 -5.63 14.02
C MET A 132 -13.61 -5.28 15.49
N PRO A 133 -13.27 -4.02 15.82
CA PRO A 133 -13.18 -3.54 17.20
C PRO A 133 -14.47 -3.83 17.97
N THR A 134 -14.37 -4.23 19.24
CA THR A 134 -15.57 -4.43 20.07
C THR A 134 -16.35 -3.13 20.18
N ASP A 135 -15.64 -2.05 20.49
CA ASP A 135 -16.16 -0.69 20.48
C ASP A 135 -15.78 -0.03 19.14
N TRP A 136 -16.68 -0.09 18.16
CA TRP A 136 -16.45 0.37 16.80
C TRP A 136 -16.88 1.83 16.62
N ASN A 137 -16.05 2.64 15.95
CA ASN A 137 -16.35 4.04 15.69
C ASN A 137 -17.30 4.30 14.50
N HIS A 138 -17.97 3.26 13.98
CA HIS A 138 -18.85 3.34 12.81
C HIS A 138 -18.16 3.66 11.47
N ARG A 139 -16.82 3.54 11.39
CA ARG A 139 -16.04 3.77 10.17
C ARG A 139 -15.31 2.50 9.75
N THR A 140 -15.32 2.21 8.44
CA THR A 140 -14.70 1.01 7.87
C THR A 140 -13.75 1.37 6.74
N VAL A 141 -12.52 0.84 6.79
CA VAL A 141 -11.54 0.97 5.70
C VAL A 141 -11.34 -0.38 5.02
N PHE A 142 -11.59 -0.44 3.72
CA PHE A 142 -11.08 -1.53 2.87
C PHE A 142 -9.65 -1.19 2.47
N MET A 143 -8.71 -2.06 2.83
CA MET A 143 -7.30 -1.90 2.55
C MET A 143 -6.96 -2.58 1.23
N GLY A 144 -6.42 -1.82 0.28
CA GLY A 144 -5.82 -2.35 -0.94
C GLY A 144 -4.51 -3.07 -0.69
N GLY A 145 -4.11 -3.89 -1.65
CA GLY A 145 -2.85 -4.62 -1.65
C GLY A 145 -1.69 -3.87 -2.32
N GLY A 146 -0.73 -4.60 -2.87
CA GLY A 146 0.40 -4.07 -3.62
C GLY A 146 1.14 -5.13 -4.44
N GLY A 147 1.94 -4.68 -5.41
CA GLY A 147 2.58 -5.58 -6.38
C GLY A 147 1.56 -6.43 -7.14
N PHE A 148 1.86 -7.70 -7.31
CA PHE A 148 0.95 -8.70 -7.89
C PHE A 148 -0.01 -9.33 -6.88
N ASP A 149 -0.03 -8.86 -5.64
CA ASP A 149 -0.76 -9.42 -4.50
C ASP A 149 -0.57 -10.93 -4.31
N GLY A 150 -1.40 -11.61 -3.52
CA GLY A 150 -1.11 -12.95 -3.00
C GLY A 150 -1.01 -13.04 -1.47
N VAL A 151 -1.20 -11.91 -0.78
CA VAL A 151 -1.24 -11.82 0.69
C VAL A 151 -2.34 -10.88 1.15
N ILE A 152 -2.94 -11.16 2.30
CA ILE A 152 -3.88 -10.24 2.96
C ILE A 152 -3.08 -9.17 3.71
N ALA A 153 -3.28 -7.90 3.35
CA ALA A 153 -2.62 -6.78 4.01
C ALA A 153 -3.03 -6.65 5.49
N SER A 154 -2.05 -6.46 6.38
CA SER A 154 -2.26 -6.24 7.80
C SER A 154 -1.95 -4.79 8.18
N PRO A 155 -2.86 -4.04 8.83
CA PRO A 155 -2.63 -2.64 9.22
C PRO A 155 -1.47 -2.46 10.21
N ALA A 156 -1.04 -3.53 10.89
CA ALA A 156 0.10 -3.47 11.81
C ALA A 156 1.46 -3.50 11.10
N VAL A 157 1.51 -3.92 9.83
CA VAL A 157 2.75 -4.18 9.08
C VAL A 157 2.81 -3.39 7.78
N TYR A 158 1.67 -2.90 7.28
CA TYR A 158 1.56 -2.29 5.96
C TYR A 158 1.57 -0.75 6.05
N PRO A 159 2.71 -0.06 5.81
CA PRO A 159 2.82 1.39 5.95
C PRO A 159 2.14 2.20 4.82
N SER A 160 1.22 1.57 4.09
CA SER A 160 0.67 2.09 2.84
C SER A 160 -0.79 2.56 2.95
N VAL A 161 -1.30 2.65 4.18
CA VAL A 161 -2.63 3.20 4.52
C VAL A 161 -2.49 4.19 5.67
N SER A 162 -3.57 4.90 6.01
CA SER A 162 -3.56 5.86 7.11
C SER A 162 -3.16 5.18 8.43
N PRO A 163 -2.36 5.83 9.29
CA PRO A 163 -1.91 5.24 10.54
C PRO A 163 -3.05 5.08 11.54
N ASP A 164 -2.79 4.30 12.60
CA ASP A 164 -3.62 4.24 13.81
C ASP A 164 -5.08 3.82 13.58
N LEU A 165 -5.41 3.14 12.47
CA LEU A 165 -6.79 2.67 12.19
C LEU A 165 -7.34 1.85 13.36
N ALA A 166 -6.54 0.94 13.91
CA ALA A 166 -6.93 0.09 15.04
C ALA A 166 -7.10 0.90 16.34
N VAL A 167 -6.17 1.82 16.64
CA VAL A 167 -6.26 2.71 17.82
C VAL A 167 -7.51 3.57 17.75
N ARG A 168 -7.83 4.08 16.55
CA ARG A 168 -9.02 4.90 16.30
C ARG A 168 -10.30 4.10 16.14
N ARG A 169 -10.29 2.78 16.36
CA ARG A 169 -11.45 1.88 16.34
C ARG A 169 -12.14 1.74 14.99
N TYR A 170 -11.40 1.85 13.89
CA TYR A 170 -11.91 1.52 12.56
C TYR A 170 -12.04 0.01 12.40
N ALA A 171 -13.10 -0.44 11.73
CA ALA A 171 -13.12 -1.78 11.15
C ALA A 171 -12.27 -1.80 9.88
N THR A 172 -11.58 -2.90 9.60
CA THR A 172 -10.78 -3.05 8.36
C THR A 172 -11.14 -4.31 7.60
N ILE A 173 -11.11 -4.22 6.26
CA ILE A 173 -11.29 -5.36 5.35
C ILE A 173 -10.07 -5.44 4.44
N ALA A 174 -9.55 -6.63 4.17
CA ALA A 174 -8.45 -6.84 3.21
C ALA A 174 -8.59 -8.20 2.52
N THR A 175 -8.01 -8.37 1.33
CA THR A 175 -8.03 -9.65 0.58
C THR A 175 -6.68 -9.97 -0.04
N ASN A 176 -6.42 -11.25 -0.30
CA ASN A 176 -5.24 -11.72 -1.02
C ASN A 176 -5.34 -11.54 -2.54
N HIS A 177 -6.49 -11.08 -3.04
CA HIS A 177 -6.76 -10.85 -4.46
C HIS A 177 -6.74 -12.11 -5.34
N GLY A 178 -7.14 -13.26 -4.78
CA GLY A 178 -7.52 -14.46 -5.55
C GLY A 178 -6.40 -15.45 -5.81
N HIS A 179 -5.31 -15.37 -5.06
CA HIS A 179 -4.24 -16.35 -5.05
C HIS A 179 -3.39 -16.16 -3.80
N ASN A 180 -2.46 -17.09 -3.55
CA ASN A 180 -1.52 -17.01 -2.44
C ASN A 180 -0.08 -16.98 -2.98
N SER A 181 0.69 -15.95 -2.61
CA SER A 181 2.10 -15.81 -2.99
C SER A 181 2.88 -15.15 -1.87
N THR A 182 4.05 -15.69 -1.54
CA THR A 182 4.99 -15.04 -0.59
C THR A 182 5.93 -14.06 -1.27
N ASN A 183 5.86 -13.93 -2.60
CA ASN A 183 6.65 -13.02 -3.41
C ASN A 183 5.72 -12.13 -4.24
N GLY A 184 5.61 -10.85 -3.88
CA GLY A 184 4.75 -9.88 -4.59
C GLY A 184 5.18 -9.54 -6.03
N MET A 185 6.27 -10.16 -6.52
CA MET A 185 6.73 -10.08 -7.92
C MET A 185 6.42 -11.35 -8.72
N ASP A 186 5.97 -12.44 -8.08
CA ASP A 186 5.54 -13.64 -8.79
C ASP A 186 4.20 -13.38 -9.48
N ALA A 187 4.13 -13.70 -10.77
CA ALA A 187 2.92 -13.61 -11.59
C ALA A 187 2.57 -14.94 -12.26
N SER A 188 3.22 -16.05 -11.88
CA SER A 188 2.99 -17.37 -12.51
C SER A 188 1.55 -17.88 -12.37
N TRP A 189 0.88 -17.49 -11.28
CA TRP A 189 -0.53 -17.72 -11.02
C TRP A 189 -1.46 -17.08 -12.06
N ALA A 190 -1.03 -16.03 -12.77
CA ALA A 190 -1.82 -15.33 -13.78
C ALA A 190 -2.09 -16.18 -15.05
N LEU A 191 -1.49 -17.37 -15.14
CA LEU A 191 -1.83 -18.36 -16.17
C LEU A 191 -3.20 -19.02 -15.93
N ASP A 192 -3.72 -19.01 -14.70
CA ASP A 192 -5.12 -19.36 -14.39
C ASP A 192 -6.01 -18.14 -14.60
N ASP A 193 -6.98 -18.25 -15.51
CA ASP A 193 -7.82 -17.12 -15.93
C ASP A 193 -8.70 -16.57 -14.80
N GLN A 194 -9.08 -17.40 -13.82
CA GLN A 194 -9.89 -16.96 -12.70
C GLN A 194 -9.05 -16.18 -11.69
N MET A 195 -7.87 -16.68 -11.34
CA MET A 195 -6.94 -15.95 -10.47
C MET A 195 -6.54 -14.62 -11.11
N PHE A 196 -6.28 -14.61 -12.42
CA PHE A 196 -6.03 -13.39 -13.17
C PHE A 196 -7.21 -12.41 -13.13
N SER A 197 -8.43 -12.89 -13.33
CA SER A 197 -9.63 -12.03 -13.27
C SER A 197 -9.85 -11.43 -11.88
N ASP A 198 -9.59 -12.19 -10.82
CA ASP A 198 -9.68 -11.73 -9.44
C ASP A 198 -8.67 -10.64 -9.11
N TYR A 199 -7.40 -10.81 -9.51
CA TYR A 199 -6.39 -9.76 -9.37
C TYR A 199 -6.69 -8.54 -10.24
N ALA A 200 -7.13 -8.76 -11.48
CA ALA A 200 -7.35 -7.70 -12.44
C ALA A 200 -8.42 -6.72 -11.94
N ASN A 201 -9.59 -7.21 -11.50
CA ASN A 201 -10.66 -6.35 -10.99
C ASN A 201 -11.77 -7.01 -10.16
N GLN A 202 -11.88 -8.35 -10.09
CA GLN A 202 -13.10 -8.98 -9.54
C GLN A 202 -13.08 -9.23 -8.03
N SER A 203 -11.90 -9.39 -7.42
CA SER A 203 -11.78 -9.77 -6.01
C SER A 203 -12.44 -8.78 -5.05
N VAL A 204 -12.23 -7.47 -5.24
CA VAL A 204 -12.74 -6.43 -4.34
C VAL A 204 -14.27 -6.44 -4.25
N PRO A 205 -15.06 -6.36 -5.34
CA PRO A 205 -16.52 -6.50 -5.28
C PRO A 205 -16.98 -7.82 -4.67
N ARG A 206 -16.33 -8.93 -5.02
CA ARG A 206 -16.68 -10.28 -4.53
C ARG A 206 -16.51 -10.41 -3.03
N VAL A 207 -15.42 -9.86 -2.47
CA VAL A 207 -15.11 -9.89 -1.04
C VAL A 207 -15.93 -8.88 -0.24
N LEU A 208 -16.25 -7.71 -0.81
CA LEU A 208 -16.95 -6.67 -0.07
C LEU A 208 -18.36 -7.11 0.36
N ALA A 209 -19.07 -7.88 -0.46
CA ALA A 209 -20.40 -8.38 -0.16
C ALA A 209 -20.47 -9.25 1.13
N PRO A 210 -19.70 -10.36 1.26
CA PRO A 210 -19.66 -11.13 2.49
C PRO A 210 -19.05 -10.36 3.66
N ALA A 211 -18.05 -9.50 3.45
CA ALA A 211 -17.48 -8.67 4.51
C ALA A 211 -18.52 -7.71 5.12
N LYS A 212 -19.36 -7.06 4.29
CA LYS A 212 -20.50 -6.25 4.76
C LYS A 212 -21.50 -7.08 5.57
N ALA A 213 -21.75 -8.33 5.19
CA ALA A 213 -22.64 -9.23 5.92
C ALA A 213 -22.07 -9.64 7.29
N ILE A 214 -20.75 -9.89 7.38
CA ILE A 214 -20.04 -10.15 8.64
C ILE A 214 -20.13 -8.93 9.57
N LEU A 215 -19.86 -7.73 9.06
CA LEU A 215 -20.01 -6.48 9.83
C LEU A 215 -21.44 -6.30 10.35
N LYS A 216 -22.45 -6.59 9.51
CA LYS A 216 -23.87 -6.54 9.91
C LYS A 216 -24.19 -7.59 10.98
N ALA A 217 -23.62 -8.79 10.91
CA ALA A 217 -23.79 -9.80 11.95
C ALA A 217 -23.14 -9.39 13.28
N ARG A 218 -22.00 -8.67 13.24
CA ARG A 218 -21.31 -8.18 14.44
C ARG A 218 -21.99 -6.98 15.10
N TYR A 219 -22.40 -5.99 14.30
CA TYR A 219 -22.83 -4.67 14.78
C TYR A 219 -24.32 -4.39 14.55
N GLY A 220 -25.05 -5.29 13.90
CA GLY A 220 -26.48 -5.15 13.66
C GLY A 220 -26.83 -3.90 12.84
N ASN A 221 -27.87 -3.20 13.28
CA ASN A 221 -28.40 -2.01 12.59
C ASN A 221 -27.44 -0.82 12.62
N ALA A 222 -26.39 -0.84 13.46
CA ALA A 222 -25.38 0.22 13.48
C ALA A 222 -24.68 0.38 12.12
N THR A 223 -24.68 -0.66 11.27
CA THR A 223 -24.08 -0.65 9.91
C THR A 223 -24.89 0.11 8.86
N GLN A 224 -26.15 0.49 9.12
CA GLN A 224 -27.03 1.07 8.10
C GLN A 224 -26.61 2.48 7.63
N ASN A 225 -25.91 3.23 8.49
CA ASN A 225 -25.53 4.63 8.22
C ASN A 225 -24.00 4.82 8.19
N THR A 226 -23.23 3.75 8.02
CA THR A 226 -21.77 3.83 8.05
C THR A 226 -21.16 4.02 6.68
N LYS A 227 -20.05 4.74 6.66
CA LYS A 227 -19.26 4.97 5.44
C LYS A 227 -18.18 3.91 5.31
N ILE A 228 -17.95 3.45 4.08
CA ILE A 228 -16.82 2.58 3.75
C ILE A 228 -15.88 3.30 2.80
N VAL A 229 -14.63 3.43 3.21
CA VAL A 229 -13.55 4.03 2.43
C VAL A 229 -12.63 2.94 1.92
N PHE A 230 -12.26 2.96 0.63
CA PHE A 230 -11.14 2.17 0.13
C PHE A 230 -9.87 3.00 0.26
N GLU A 231 -8.83 2.46 0.91
CA GLU A 231 -7.49 3.07 0.92
C GLU A 231 -6.45 2.05 0.48
N GLY A 232 -5.61 2.42 -0.49
CA GLY A 232 -4.51 1.58 -0.92
C GLY A 232 -3.41 2.38 -1.59
N CYS A 233 -2.21 1.80 -1.66
CA CYS A 233 -1.07 2.37 -2.36
C CYS A 233 -0.58 1.44 -3.47
N SER A 234 0.06 1.96 -4.52
CA SER A 234 0.63 1.14 -5.59
C SER A 234 -0.45 0.34 -6.34
N GLY A 235 -0.33 -0.99 -6.40
CA GLY A 235 -1.40 -1.90 -6.83
C GLY A 235 -2.72 -1.67 -6.09
N GLY A 236 -2.67 -1.36 -4.79
CA GLY A 236 -3.82 -0.93 -3.99
C GLY A 236 -4.42 0.39 -4.45
N GLY A 237 -3.60 1.35 -4.87
CA GLY A 237 -4.07 2.62 -5.42
C GLY A 237 -4.79 2.43 -6.75
N ARG A 238 -4.30 1.50 -7.60
CA ARG A 238 -4.99 1.06 -8.82
C ARG A 238 -6.33 0.40 -8.49
N GLN A 239 -6.34 -0.56 -7.55
CA GLN A 239 -7.56 -1.26 -7.10
C GLN A 239 -8.61 -0.26 -6.60
N ALA A 240 -8.19 0.75 -5.83
CA ALA A 240 -9.04 1.81 -5.32
C ALA A 240 -9.68 2.63 -6.46
N LEU A 241 -8.89 3.07 -7.44
CA LEU A 241 -9.38 3.83 -8.59
C LEU A 241 -10.32 3.02 -9.49
N LEU A 242 -10.06 1.71 -9.66
CA LEU A 242 -10.99 0.83 -10.35
C LEU A 242 -12.38 0.84 -9.72
N GLN A 243 -12.48 0.96 -8.39
CA GLN A 243 -13.79 1.03 -7.73
C GLN A 243 -14.50 2.35 -8.03
N ALA A 244 -13.80 3.47 -8.02
CA ALA A 244 -14.38 4.77 -8.39
C ALA A 244 -14.95 4.76 -9.83
N GLN A 245 -14.22 4.13 -10.76
CA GLN A 245 -14.54 4.14 -12.18
C GLN A 245 -15.62 3.10 -12.54
N ARG A 246 -15.48 1.88 -12.03
CA ARG A 246 -16.25 0.70 -12.49
C ARG A 246 -17.39 0.32 -11.56
N ASN A 247 -17.17 0.44 -10.24
CA ASN A 247 -18.13 0.03 -9.21
C ASN A 247 -18.43 1.19 -8.23
N PRO A 248 -18.85 2.37 -8.75
CA PRO A 248 -18.95 3.60 -7.96
C PRO A 248 -19.87 3.46 -6.74
N GLU A 249 -20.80 2.51 -6.75
CA GLU A 249 -21.74 2.21 -5.68
C GLU A 249 -21.16 1.49 -4.46
N LEU A 250 -19.98 0.90 -4.57
CA LEU A 250 -19.44 0.01 -3.54
C LEU A 250 -18.83 0.73 -2.34
N PHE A 251 -18.22 1.90 -2.59
CA PHE A 251 -17.46 2.69 -1.60
C PHE A 251 -17.95 4.13 -1.57
N ASP A 252 -17.95 4.74 -0.38
CA ASP A 252 -18.29 6.16 -0.22
C ASP A 252 -17.09 7.07 -0.50
N GLY A 253 -15.89 6.63 -0.09
CA GLY A 253 -14.64 7.37 -0.31
C GLY A 253 -13.54 6.49 -0.88
N ILE A 254 -12.66 7.08 -1.67
CA ILE A 254 -11.51 6.43 -2.28
C ILE A 254 -10.26 7.24 -1.94
N ILE A 255 -9.26 6.59 -1.36
CA ILE A 255 -7.92 7.14 -1.13
C ILE A 255 -6.95 6.30 -1.96
N ALA A 256 -6.44 6.88 -3.04
CA ALA A 256 -5.52 6.21 -3.95
C ALA A 256 -4.13 6.85 -3.86
N ARG A 257 -3.21 6.15 -3.21
CA ARG A 257 -1.82 6.54 -3.01
C ARG A 257 -0.94 5.94 -4.11
N ALA A 258 -0.01 6.71 -4.66
CA ALA A 258 0.92 6.32 -5.73
C ALA A 258 0.32 5.28 -6.70
N PRO A 259 -0.83 5.57 -7.35
CA PRO A 259 -1.62 4.53 -8.00
C PRO A 259 -0.92 3.97 -9.25
N ALA A 260 -0.87 2.65 -9.38
CA ALA A 260 -0.46 1.96 -10.61
C ALA A 260 -1.59 2.00 -11.68
N ASN A 261 -2.17 3.17 -11.94
CA ASN A 261 -3.41 3.29 -12.71
C ASN A 261 -3.23 3.06 -14.21
N ALA A 262 -2.18 3.57 -14.84
CA ALA A 262 -1.78 3.15 -16.19
C ALA A 262 -0.83 1.95 -16.11
N PHE A 263 -1.35 0.83 -15.60
CA PHE A 263 -0.59 -0.37 -15.26
C PHE A 263 0.21 -0.88 -16.47
N ASN A 264 -0.43 -1.13 -17.60
CA ASN A 264 0.25 -1.72 -18.75
C ASN A 264 1.40 -0.83 -19.29
N PRO A 265 1.20 0.47 -19.57
CA PRO A 265 2.30 1.37 -19.95
C PRO A 265 3.46 1.43 -18.94
N GLN A 266 3.18 1.33 -17.64
CA GLN A 266 4.21 1.32 -16.60
C GLN A 266 5.17 0.14 -16.76
N PHE A 267 4.67 -1.10 -16.88
CA PHE A 267 5.54 -2.27 -17.01
C PHE A 267 6.28 -2.31 -18.35
N LEU A 268 5.68 -1.76 -19.42
CA LEU A 268 6.38 -1.56 -20.68
C LEU A 268 7.53 -0.55 -20.54
N SER A 269 7.38 0.48 -19.69
CA SER A 269 8.47 1.41 -19.37
C SER A 269 9.64 0.72 -18.65
N TYR A 270 9.36 -0.22 -17.74
CA TYR A 270 10.40 -1.03 -17.12
C TYR A 270 11.13 -1.88 -18.16
N GLN A 271 10.40 -2.52 -19.08
CA GLN A 271 11.03 -3.33 -20.13
C GLN A 271 11.96 -2.48 -21.01
N LYS A 272 11.55 -1.25 -21.39
CA LYS A 272 12.38 -0.28 -22.10
C LYS A 272 13.68 0.02 -21.33
N VAL A 273 13.57 0.32 -20.04
CA VAL A 273 14.73 0.62 -19.17
C VAL A 273 15.67 -0.58 -19.07
N PHE A 274 15.16 -1.78 -18.79
CA PHE A 274 16.01 -2.97 -18.65
C PHE A 274 16.63 -3.45 -19.97
N LYS A 275 15.97 -3.23 -21.12
CA LYS A 275 16.58 -3.43 -22.44
C LYS A 275 17.79 -2.50 -22.64
N GLN A 276 17.71 -1.25 -22.20
CA GLN A 276 18.82 -0.31 -22.28
C GLN A 276 19.96 -0.69 -21.32
N LEU A 277 19.64 -0.97 -20.05
CA LEU A 277 20.65 -1.35 -19.05
C LEU A 277 21.39 -2.65 -19.39
N ALA A 278 20.77 -3.55 -20.17
CA ALA A 278 21.39 -4.79 -20.62
C ALA A 278 22.40 -4.61 -21.78
N LYS A 279 22.48 -3.43 -22.41
CA LYS A 279 23.47 -3.16 -23.47
C LYS A 279 24.90 -3.16 -22.88
N PRO A 280 25.93 -3.57 -23.65
CA PRO A 280 27.32 -3.55 -23.19
C PRO A 280 27.75 -2.15 -22.71
N GLY A 281 28.24 -2.05 -21.47
CA GLY A 281 28.72 -0.80 -20.87
C GLY A 281 27.63 0.18 -20.42
N ALA A 282 26.35 -0.17 -20.55
CA ALA A 282 25.22 0.71 -20.25
C ALA A 282 24.70 0.63 -18.81
N ALA A 283 25.14 -0.38 -18.05
CA ALA A 283 24.73 -0.56 -16.66
C ALA A 283 25.19 0.60 -15.77
N LEU A 284 24.31 1.03 -14.86
CA LEU A 284 24.59 2.05 -13.86
C LEU A 284 24.86 1.38 -12.52
N THR A 285 26.03 1.62 -11.95
CA THR A 285 26.39 1.13 -10.61
C THR A 285 25.85 2.07 -9.53
N ALA A 286 25.77 1.60 -8.29
CA ALA A 286 25.33 2.43 -7.17
C ALA A 286 26.15 3.74 -7.01
N PRO A 287 27.50 3.75 -7.14
CA PRO A 287 28.26 5.00 -7.14
C PRO A 287 27.85 5.99 -8.25
N LYS A 288 27.54 5.50 -9.45
CA LYS A 288 27.09 6.33 -10.58
C LYS A 288 25.71 6.91 -10.34
N ILE A 289 24.79 6.10 -9.81
CA ILE A 289 23.45 6.54 -9.40
C ILE A 289 23.57 7.63 -8.33
N ASN A 290 24.46 7.46 -7.34
CA ASN A 290 24.74 8.49 -6.33
C ASN A 290 25.34 9.77 -6.94
N ALA A 291 26.20 9.66 -7.96
CA ALA A 291 26.72 10.83 -8.68
C ALA A 291 25.61 11.59 -9.41
N ILE A 292 24.67 10.87 -10.05
CA ILE A 292 23.47 11.44 -10.67
C ILE A 292 22.62 12.15 -9.61
N ALA A 293 22.29 11.47 -8.51
CA ALA A 293 21.51 12.04 -7.42
C ALA A 293 22.13 13.34 -6.89
N ASN A 294 23.43 13.33 -6.61
CA ASN A 294 24.14 14.52 -6.13
C ASN A 294 24.11 15.69 -7.12
N ALA A 295 24.23 15.41 -8.43
CA ALA A 295 24.11 16.44 -9.46
C ALA A 295 22.68 17.01 -9.56
N VAL A 296 21.67 16.15 -9.39
CA VAL A 296 20.26 16.54 -9.33
C VAL A 296 20.01 17.46 -8.13
N TYR A 297 20.40 17.08 -6.90
CA TYR A 297 20.21 17.96 -5.73
C TYR A 297 20.99 19.27 -5.86
N ALA A 298 22.23 19.23 -6.36
CA ALA A 298 23.01 20.44 -6.56
C ALA A 298 22.32 21.45 -7.50
N LYS A 299 21.50 20.97 -8.42
CA LYS A 299 20.77 21.80 -9.39
C LYS A 299 19.36 22.18 -8.92
N CYS A 300 18.71 21.31 -8.15
CA CYS A 300 17.25 21.33 -8.01
C CYS A 300 16.70 21.42 -6.59
N ASP A 301 17.51 21.11 -5.56
CA ASP A 301 17.10 21.16 -4.15
C ASP A 301 16.60 22.57 -3.78
N GLY A 302 17.45 23.58 -3.96
CA GLY A 302 17.14 24.97 -3.63
C GLY A 302 16.01 25.66 -4.41
N LEU A 303 15.38 25.00 -5.38
CA LEU A 303 14.33 25.60 -6.21
C LEU A 303 13.01 25.83 -5.48
N ASP A 304 12.77 25.13 -4.37
CA ASP A 304 11.63 25.39 -3.48
C ASP A 304 11.93 26.41 -2.37
N GLY A 305 13.17 26.90 -2.31
CA GLY A 305 13.65 27.87 -1.34
C GLY A 305 14.43 27.26 -0.16
N LEU A 306 14.66 25.95 -0.15
CA LEU A 306 15.42 25.26 0.90
C LEU A 306 16.42 24.26 0.28
N ASN A 307 17.59 24.11 0.90
CA ASN A 307 18.52 23.03 0.53
C ASN A 307 18.52 21.99 1.66
N ASP A 308 17.61 21.02 1.60
CA ASP A 308 17.47 19.95 2.59
C ASP A 308 17.46 18.54 1.97
N ARG A 309 17.92 18.41 0.72
CA ARG A 309 17.85 17.20 -0.12
C ARG A 309 16.43 16.67 -0.28
N ILE A 310 15.46 17.59 -0.38
CA ILE A 310 14.07 17.33 -0.67
C ILE A 310 13.67 18.26 -1.80
N ILE A 311 13.42 17.71 -2.98
CA ILE A 311 12.95 18.51 -4.11
C ILE A 311 11.43 18.69 -4.00
N GLY A 312 11.01 19.84 -3.48
CA GLY A 312 9.60 20.27 -3.39
C GLY A 312 9.03 20.83 -4.68
N ARG A 313 9.90 21.24 -5.61
CA ARG A 313 9.53 21.80 -6.93
C ARG A 313 10.22 21.09 -8.09
N PRO A 314 9.94 19.78 -8.31
CA PRO A 314 10.52 19.06 -9.43
C PRO A 314 10.07 19.62 -10.78
N ASP A 315 8.93 20.30 -10.84
CA ASP A 315 8.43 21.03 -12.02
C ASP A 315 9.33 22.20 -12.44
N ALA A 316 10.07 22.78 -11.49
CA ALA A 316 11.01 23.87 -11.76
C ALA A 316 12.42 23.36 -12.12
N CYS A 317 12.69 22.07 -11.94
CA CYS A 317 14.00 21.46 -12.17
C CYS A 317 14.18 21.07 -13.64
N SER A 318 15.32 21.45 -14.23
CA SER A 318 15.75 20.98 -15.56
C SER A 318 17.14 20.39 -15.46
N PHE A 319 17.23 19.06 -15.40
CA PHE A 319 18.47 18.30 -15.30
C PHE A 319 18.65 17.42 -16.54
N ASP A 320 19.81 17.46 -17.18
CA ASP A 320 20.20 16.53 -18.25
C ASP A 320 21.38 15.67 -17.78
N PRO A 321 21.25 14.33 -17.73
CA PRO A 321 22.36 13.44 -17.39
C PRO A 321 23.63 13.61 -18.25
N ALA A 322 23.52 14.20 -19.45
CA ALA A 322 24.69 14.53 -20.28
C ALA A 322 25.66 15.50 -19.59
N GLU A 323 25.21 16.28 -18.62
CA GLU A 323 26.05 17.15 -17.78
C GLU A 323 27.10 16.37 -16.98
N LEU A 324 26.90 15.04 -16.79
CA LEU A 324 27.84 14.15 -16.10
C LEU A 324 28.74 13.34 -17.04
N ALA A 325 28.78 13.63 -18.34
CA ALA A 325 29.61 12.89 -19.28
C ALA A 325 31.11 12.93 -18.90
N CYS A 326 31.78 11.78 -18.93
CA CYS A 326 33.22 11.70 -18.65
C CYS A 326 34.03 12.48 -19.71
N THR A 327 34.85 13.43 -19.26
CA THR A 327 35.80 14.18 -20.13
C THR A 327 37.17 13.49 -20.26
N GLY A 328 37.40 12.42 -19.52
CA GLY A 328 38.64 11.64 -19.47
C GLY A 328 38.36 10.17 -19.16
N ALA A 329 39.27 9.53 -18.43
CA ALA A 329 39.06 8.17 -17.95
C ALA A 329 37.77 8.07 -17.12
N GLU A 330 37.06 6.95 -17.24
CA GLU A 330 35.86 6.68 -16.45
C GLU A 330 36.21 6.67 -14.95
N THR A 331 35.38 7.33 -14.16
CA THR A 331 35.42 7.30 -12.69
C THR A 331 34.00 7.16 -12.14
N ASP A 332 33.84 6.91 -10.85
CA ASP A 332 32.52 6.81 -10.22
C ASP A 332 31.70 8.12 -10.26
N SER A 333 32.32 9.26 -10.56
CA SER A 333 31.66 10.58 -10.57
C SER A 333 31.22 11.07 -11.96
N CYS A 334 31.43 10.29 -13.02
CA CYS A 334 31.02 10.65 -14.38
C CYS A 334 30.39 9.47 -15.10
N LEU A 335 29.68 9.72 -16.20
CA LEU A 335 28.99 8.70 -17.01
C LEU A 335 29.68 8.52 -18.36
N THR A 336 29.90 7.28 -18.77
CA THR A 336 30.29 6.97 -20.16
C THR A 336 29.14 7.29 -21.12
N PRO A 337 29.37 7.39 -22.44
CA PRO A 337 28.28 7.65 -23.40
C PRO A 337 27.11 6.67 -23.29
N ALA A 338 27.38 5.38 -23.08
CA ALA A 338 26.34 4.36 -22.90
C ALA A 338 25.56 4.53 -21.58
N GLN A 339 26.24 4.96 -20.51
CA GLN A 339 25.61 5.26 -19.22
C GLN A 339 24.78 6.55 -19.26
N VAL A 340 25.21 7.57 -20.02
CA VAL A 340 24.40 8.77 -20.29
C VAL A 340 23.11 8.39 -21.01
N GLU A 341 23.19 7.55 -22.06
CA GLU A 341 22.00 7.06 -22.77
C GLU A 341 21.05 6.29 -21.83
N SER A 342 21.59 5.47 -20.92
CA SER A 342 20.80 4.79 -19.88
C SER A 342 20.08 5.77 -18.96
N ALA A 343 20.79 6.79 -18.47
CA ALA A 343 20.21 7.80 -17.59
C ALA A 343 19.11 8.62 -18.29
N GLN A 344 19.35 9.02 -19.54
CA GLN A 344 18.35 9.70 -20.36
C GLN A 344 17.16 8.80 -20.68
N THR A 345 17.39 7.50 -20.88
CA THR A 345 16.31 6.51 -21.09
C THR A 345 15.39 6.43 -19.89
N ILE A 346 15.93 6.46 -18.67
CA ILE A 346 15.17 6.40 -17.42
C ILE A 346 14.35 7.69 -17.20
N TYR A 347 14.92 8.87 -17.49
CA TYR A 347 14.21 10.15 -17.40
C TYR A 347 13.21 10.40 -18.53
N SER A 348 13.23 9.62 -19.61
CA SER A 348 12.38 9.87 -20.77
C SER A 348 11.04 9.14 -20.68
N SER A 349 9.98 9.77 -21.19
CA SER A 349 8.69 9.10 -21.39
C SER A 349 8.84 7.82 -22.21
N THR A 350 7.98 6.85 -21.96
CA THR A 350 7.89 5.64 -22.79
C THR A 350 6.76 5.78 -23.79
N ASN A 351 7.04 5.40 -25.04
CA ASN A 351 6.08 5.32 -26.11
C ASN A 351 6.28 3.97 -26.81
N VAL A 352 5.23 3.16 -26.83
CA VAL A 352 5.24 1.83 -27.45
C VAL A 352 4.11 1.73 -28.47
N ALA A 353 4.37 1.02 -29.57
CA ALA A 353 3.43 0.79 -30.67
C ALA A 353 2.81 2.09 -31.21
N ASN A 354 3.66 3.05 -31.60
CA ASN A 354 3.28 4.34 -32.20
C ASN A 354 2.33 5.17 -31.32
N GLY A 355 2.63 5.26 -30.03
CA GLY A 355 1.87 6.07 -29.07
C GLY A 355 0.61 5.39 -28.52
N ARG A 356 0.42 4.10 -28.80
CA ARG A 356 -0.70 3.33 -28.24
C ARG A 356 -0.59 3.18 -26.72
N TYR A 357 0.62 2.97 -26.22
CA TYR A 357 0.90 2.90 -24.78
C TYR A 357 1.93 3.96 -24.42
N VAL A 358 1.53 4.90 -23.57
CA VAL A 358 2.34 6.06 -23.18
C VAL A 358 2.51 6.06 -21.67
N TRP A 359 3.75 6.19 -21.22
CA TRP A 359 4.09 6.38 -19.81
C TRP A 359 4.86 7.70 -19.65
N PRO A 360 4.45 8.58 -18.72
CA PRO A 360 5.15 9.83 -18.47
C PRO A 360 6.59 9.65 -17.99
N ALA A 361 7.40 10.68 -18.17
CA ALA A 361 8.75 10.76 -17.59
C ALA A 361 8.69 10.77 -16.04
N PHE A 362 9.80 10.38 -15.41
CA PHE A 362 9.98 10.56 -13.97
C PHE A 362 10.43 11.98 -13.65
N PRO A 363 9.89 12.62 -12.59
CA PRO A 363 10.48 13.85 -12.07
C PRO A 363 11.87 13.57 -11.46
N PRO A 364 12.77 14.57 -11.44
CA PRO A 364 14.03 14.48 -10.74
C PRO A 364 13.85 14.50 -9.21
N GLY A 365 14.69 13.74 -8.51
CA GLY A 365 14.79 13.60 -7.07
C GLY A 365 14.70 12.15 -6.59
N GLY A 366 15.52 11.78 -5.61
CA GLY A 366 15.48 10.46 -4.97
C GLY A 366 16.11 9.33 -5.79
N GLU A 367 16.98 9.64 -6.74
CA GLU A 367 17.66 8.65 -7.59
C GLU A 367 18.49 7.67 -6.77
N GLU A 368 19.07 8.13 -5.65
CA GLU A 368 19.81 7.27 -4.72
C GLU A 368 18.93 6.20 -4.06
N GLY A 369 17.61 6.41 -4.11
CA GLY A 369 16.59 5.53 -3.57
C GLY A 369 16.81 5.16 -2.11
N SER A 370 16.04 4.19 -1.65
CA SER A 370 16.42 3.43 -0.46
C SER A 370 16.60 1.98 -0.89
N SER A 371 17.73 1.38 -0.50
CA SER A 371 18.04 -0.04 -0.75
C SER A 371 16.96 -0.99 -0.21
N PHE A 372 16.07 -0.48 0.65
CA PHE A 372 14.89 -1.16 1.20
C PHE A 372 13.74 -1.35 0.20
N THR A 373 13.60 -0.47 -0.79
CA THR A 373 12.48 -0.51 -1.76
C THR A 373 12.83 -1.25 -3.04
N GLY A 374 14.12 -1.31 -3.40
CA GLY A 374 14.58 -1.93 -4.65
C GLY A 374 13.97 -1.29 -5.90
N SER A 375 13.48 -0.05 -5.80
CA SER A 375 12.84 0.74 -6.86
C SER A 375 13.82 1.65 -7.63
N GLU A 376 15.10 1.56 -7.31
CA GLU A 376 16.18 2.34 -7.91
C GLU A 376 16.32 2.06 -9.42
N TRP A 377 17.17 2.86 -10.06
CA TRP A 377 17.52 2.81 -11.49
C TRP A 377 18.16 1.47 -11.91
N GLY A 378 17.32 0.44 -12.13
CA GLY A 378 17.75 -0.95 -12.35
C GLY A 378 17.58 -1.88 -11.14
N GLY A 379 16.78 -1.48 -10.15
CA GLY A 379 16.53 -2.24 -8.93
C GLY A 379 15.78 -3.55 -9.15
N ALA A 380 15.95 -4.48 -8.20
CA ALA A 380 15.41 -5.84 -8.30
C ALA A 380 13.87 -5.88 -8.33
N THR A 381 13.19 -4.93 -7.67
CA THR A 381 11.73 -4.89 -7.59
C THR A 381 11.10 -4.62 -8.95
N SER A 382 11.53 -3.55 -9.63
CA SER A 382 11.02 -3.22 -10.97
C SER A 382 11.39 -4.29 -12.00
N LYS A 383 12.57 -4.92 -11.85
CA LYS A 383 12.98 -6.07 -12.69
C LYS A 383 12.03 -7.25 -12.51
N GLY A 384 11.81 -7.71 -11.29
CA GLY A 384 10.94 -8.86 -11.01
C GLY A 384 9.49 -8.63 -11.46
N LEU A 385 8.97 -7.43 -11.19
CA LEU A 385 7.66 -6.98 -11.66
C LEU A 385 7.57 -7.01 -13.20
N MET A 386 8.57 -6.44 -13.90
CA MET A 386 8.65 -6.48 -15.36
C MET A 386 8.68 -7.90 -15.90
N GLU A 387 9.53 -8.76 -15.35
CA GLU A 387 9.64 -10.14 -15.79
C GLU A 387 8.31 -10.90 -15.60
N GLY A 388 7.67 -10.74 -14.45
CA GLY A 388 6.38 -11.38 -14.15
C GLY A 388 5.28 -10.94 -15.12
N TYR A 389 5.13 -9.63 -15.33
CA TYR A 389 4.15 -9.08 -16.27
C TYR A 389 4.37 -9.57 -17.70
N ILE A 390 5.59 -9.43 -18.23
CA ILE A 390 5.89 -9.78 -19.62
C ILE A 390 5.74 -11.29 -19.86
N LYS A 391 6.25 -12.14 -18.96
CA LYS A 391 6.17 -13.60 -19.10
C LYS A 391 4.73 -14.10 -18.95
N TYR A 392 4.07 -13.78 -17.86
CA TYR A 392 2.84 -14.50 -17.47
C TYR A 392 1.55 -13.79 -17.87
N MET A 393 1.56 -12.45 -17.98
CA MET A 393 0.36 -11.69 -18.36
C MET A 393 0.33 -11.40 -19.87
N VAL A 394 1.45 -10.93 -20.45
CA VAL A 394 1.55 -10.61 -21.88
C VAL A 394 1.80 -11.86 -22.73
N ALA A 395 2.91 -12.56 -22.52
CA ALA A 395 3.26 -13.72 -23.34
C ALA A 395 2.49 -14.99 -22.96
N ARG A 396 2.01 -15.07 -21.71
CA ARG A 396 1.44 -16.28 -21.09
C ARG A 396 2.38 -17.49 -21.22
N ASP A 397 3.68 -17.26 -21.14
CA ASP A 397 4.73 -18.26 -21.24
C ASP A 397 5.89 -17.90 -20.28
N GLY A 398 6.11 -18.75 -19.27
CA GLY A 398 7.17 -18.55 -18.28
C GLY A 398 8.59 -18.77 -18.80
N THR A 399 8.75 -19.32 -20.02
CA THR A 399 10.05 -19.72 -20.58
C THR A 399 10.71 -18.63 -21.43
N ILE A 400 9.98 -17.57 -21.79
CA ILE A 400 10.51 -16.52 -22.66
C ILE A 400 11.55 -15.65 -21.94
N ASP A 401 12.47 -15.08 -22.72
CA ASP A 401 13.25 -13.93 -22.28
C ASP A 401 12.40 -12.65 -22.42
N PRO A 402 11.99 -12.01 -21.32
CA PRO A 402 11.13 -10.83 -21.36
C PRO A 402 11.82 -9.63 -22.01
N LEU A 403 13.15 -9.60 -22.12
CA LEU A 403 13.86 -8.53 -22.82
C LEU A 403 13.89 -8.72 -24.35
N GLN A 404 13.55 -9.91 -24.87
CA GLN A 404 13.48 -10.17 -26.31
C GLN A 404 12.08 -9.99 -26.88
N LEU A 405 11.04 -9.95 -26.04
CA LEU A 405 9.67 -9.74 -26.50
C LEU A 405 9.50 -8.33 -27.06
N ASP A 406 8.93 -8.22 -28.26
CA ASP A 406 8.49 -6.97 -28.86
C ASP A 406 7.01 -6.72 -28.56
N PRO A 407 6.66 -5.76 -27.67
CA PRO A 407 5.27 -5.51 -27.30
C PRO A 407 4.39 -5.07 -28.47
N ALA A 408 4.97 -4.53 -29.55
CA ALA A 408 4.20 -4.14 -30.74
C ALA A 408 3.53 -5.35 -31.43
N GLN A 409 4.05 -6.55 -31.23
CA GLN A 409 3.48 -7.80 -31.76
C GLN A 409 2.37 -8.38 -30.86
N TYR A 410 2.20 -7.83 -29.64
CA TYR A 410 1.25 -8.31 -28.63
C TYR A 410 0.13 -7.31 -28.35
N THR A 411 -0.12 -6.35 -29.25
CA THR A 411 -1.07 -5.25 -29.01
C THR A 411 -2.46 -5.74 -28.65
N ALA A 412 -3.01 -6.76 -29.32
CA ALA A 412 -4.32 -7.30 -28.99
C ALA A 412 -4.41 -7.84 -27.54
N ARG A 413 -3.37 -8.52 -27.06
CA ARG A 413 -3.31 -9.01 -25.67
C ARG A 413 -3.12 -7.85 -24.69
N ILE A 414 -2.26 -6.89 -25.01
CA ILE A 414 -2.04 -5.73 -24.12
C ILE A 414 -3.32 -4.87 -24.05
N ASP A 415 -4.09 -4.72 -25.13
CA ASP A 415 -5.38 -4.03 -25.11
C ASP A 415 -6.39 -4.72 -24.20
N GLU A 416 -6.43 -6.05 -24.20
CA GLU A 416 -7.24 -6.83 -23.26
C GLU A 416 -6.82 -6.54 -21.81
N LEU A 417 -5.50 -6.60 -21.52
CA LEU A 417 -4.97 -6.30 -20.20
C LEU A 417 -5.29 -4.86 -19.77
N VAL A 418 -5.18 -3.87 -20.67
CA VAL A 418 -5.56 -2.48 -20.43
C VAL A 418 -7.04 -2.41 -20.04
N SER A 419 -7.92 -3.06 -20.80
CA SER A 419 -9.35 -3.08 -20.50
C SER A 419 -9.66 -3.71 -19.14
N MET A 420 -8.87 -4.70 -18.71
CA MET A 420 -9.10 -5.41 -17.46
C MET A 420 -8.47 -4.72 -16.25
N MET A 421 -7.29 -4.12 -16.39
CA MET A 421 -6.43 -3.76 -15.26
C MET A 421 -6.21 -2.26 -15.09
N ASP A 422 -6.19 -1.49 -16.19
CA ASP A 422 -5.91 -0.06 -16.12
C ASP A 422 -7.10 0.71 -15.53
N ALA A 423 -6.77 1.69 -14.71
CA ALA A 423 -7.70 2.57 -14.01
C ALA A 423 -7.52 4.02 -14.48
N THR A 424 -7.61 4.25 -15.78
CA THR A 424 -7.30 5.55 -16.42
C THR A 424 -8.52 6.33 -16.89
N ASP A 425 -9.74 5.83 -16.67
CA ASP A 425 -10.98 6.52 -17.07
C ASP A 425 -11.21 7.77 -16.20
N PRO A 426 -11.18 9.00 -16.78
CA PRO A 426 -11.39 10.22 -16.01
C PRO A 426 -12.87 10.52 -15.72
N ASP A 427 -13.82 9.79 -16.32
CA ASP A 427 -15.24 10.03 -16.10
C ASP A 427 -15.74 9.42 -14.79
N LEU A 428 -15.64 10.23 -13.74
CA LEU A 428 -16.12 9.88 -12.41
C LEU A 428 -17.52 10.45 -12.12
N SER A 429 -18.30 10.81 -13.15
CA SER A 429 -19.62 11.44 -12.98
C SER A 429 -20.58 10.59 -12.13
N ARG A 430 -20.60 9.27 -12.31
CA ARG A 430 -21.42 8.34 -11.51
C ARG A 430 -20.98 8.30 -10.05
N PHE A 431 -19.67 8.34 -9.80
CA PHE A 431 -19.10 8.36 -8.45
C PHE A 431 -19.41 9.69 -7.74
N LYS A 432 -19.24 10.82 -8.44
CA LYS A 432 -19.60 12.15 -7.96
C LYS A 432 -21.10 12.26 -7.66
N ALA A 433 -21.97 11.81 -8.56
CA ALA A 433 -23.42 11.98 -8.44
C ALA A 433 -24.04 11.34 -7.20
N ARG A 434 -23.39 10.32 -6.63
CA ARG A 434 -23.80 9.66 -5.38
C ARG A 434 -23.09 10.20 -4.13
N GLY A 435 -22.35 11.30 -4.27
CA GLY A 435 -21.60 11.93 -3.17
C GLY A 435 -20.23 11.32 -2.88
N GLY A 436 -19.71 10.48 -3.78
CA GLY A 436 -18.41 9.85 -3.62
C GLY A 436 -17.27 10.86 -3.59
N LYS A 437 -16.26 10.63 -2.74
CA LYS A 437 -15.08 11.50 -2.59
C LYS A 437 -13.78 10.77 -2.91
N LEU A 438 -12.84 11.45 -3.57
CA LEU A 438 -11.55 10.90 -3.98
C LEU A 438 -10.41 11.76 -3.43
N ILE A 439 -9.46 11.14 -2.74
CA ILE A 439 -8.17 11.70 -2.43
C ILE A 439 -7.10 10.94 -3.22
N LEU A 440 -6.35 11.66 -4.05
CA LEU A 440 -5.12 11.19 -4.67
C LEU A 440 -3.93 11.64 -3.83
N TRP A 441 -2.91 10.79 -3.74
CA TRP A 441 -1.64 11.14 -3.09
C TRP A 441 -0.46 10.50 -3.82
N THR A 442 0.67 11.19 -3.95
CA THR A 442 1.90 10.56 -4.46
C THR A 442 3.15 11.14 -3.80
N GLY A 443 4.16 10.29 -3.58
CA GLY A 443 5.52 10.74 -3.30
C GLY A 443 6.16 11.30 -4.57
N LEU A 444 6.94 12.39 -4.45
CA LEU A 444 7.64 13.00 -5.58
C LEU A 444 8.99 12.35 -5.89
N SER A 445 9.50 11.49 -5.00
CA SER A 445 10.73 10.71 -5.18
C SER A 445 10.45 9.24 -5.47
N ASP A 446 9.26 8.94 -6.01
CA ASP A 446 8.83 7.59 -6.34
C ASP A 446 9.37 7.13 -7.71
N TRP A 447 10.37 6.26 -7.66
CA TRP A 447 11.00 5.65 -8.83
C TRP A 447 10.39 4.31 -9.26
N LEU A 448 9.40 3.80 -8.52
CA LEU A 448 8.60 2.67 -8.97
C LEU A 448 7.44 3.17 -9.83
N ILE A 449 6.72 4.19 -9.36
CA ILE A 449 5.57 4.77 -10.07
C ILE A 449 5.75 6.28 -10.17
N THR A 450 5.99 6.79 -11.37
CA THR A 450 6.18 8.23 -11.57
C THR A 450 4.99 9.04 -11.04
N ALA A 451 5.27 10.07 -10.23
CA ALA A 451 4.28 11.03 -9.77
C ALA A 451 3.52 11.70 -10.93
N ASN A 452 4.17 11.82 -12.10
CA ASN A 452 3.56 12.40 -13.30
C ASN A 452 2.38 11.57 -13.83
N ASN A 453 2.33 10.27 -13.56
CA ASN A 453 1.20 9.42 -13.93
C ASN A 453 -0.05 9.76 -13.11
N ALA A 454 0.08 9.92 -11.79
CA ALA A 454 -1.02 10.38 -10.94
C ALA A 454 -1.43 11.82 -11.27
N THR A 455 -0.46 12.69 -11.54
CA THR A 455 -0.70 14.09 -11.94
C THR A 455 -1.49 14.17 -13.24
N ALA A 456 -1.11 13.40 -14.26
CA ALA A 456 -1.81 13.38 -15.54
C ALA A 456 -3.25 12.87 -15.39
N TYR A 457 -3.47 11.83 -14.57
CA TYR A 457 -4.82 11.33 -14.27
C TYR A 457 -5.67 12.36 -13.50
N TYR A 458 -5.11 13.03 -12.49
CA TYR A 458 -5.81 14.10 -11.80
C TYR A 458 -6.25 15.22 -12.76
N GLN A 459 -5.34 15.67 -13.62
CA GLN A 459 -5.63 16.72 -14.61
C GLN A 459 -6.71 16.29 -15.61
N SER A 460 -6.72 15.03 -16.05
CA SER A 460 -7.76 14.52 -16.96
C SER A 460 -9.13 14.44 -16.27
N VAL A 461 -9.19 14.06 -14.98
CA VAL A 461 -10.42 14.11 -14.16
C VAL A 461 -10.91 15.55 -14.01
N VAL A 462 -10.01 16.50 -13.73
CA VAL A 462 -10.37 17.93 -13.64
C VAL A 462 -10.96 18.42 -14.96
N GLN A 463 -10.30 18.12 -16.08
CA GLN A 463 -10.79 18.47 -17.41
C GLN A 463 -12.15 17.84 -17.70
N ARG A 464 -12.32 16.54 -17.45
CA ARG A 464 -13.56 15.79 -17.71
C ARG A 464 -14.72 16.28 -16.85
N SER A 465 -14.44 16.76 -15.64
CA SER A 465 -15.41 17.32 -14.70
C SER A 465 -15.92 18.71 -15.10
N GLY A 466 -15.29 19.36 -16.08
CA GLY A 466 -15.64 20.73 -16.51
C GLY A 466 -14.78 21.83 -15.87
N GLY A 467 -13.64 21.47 -15.27
CA GLY A 467 -12.69 22.42 -14.67
C GLY A 467 -12.52 22.26 -13.16
N GLN A 468 -11.60 23.03 -12.59
CA GLN A 468 -11.14 22.90 -11.20
C GLN A 468 -12.28 22.97 -10.19
N ALA A 469 -13.15 23.98 -10.28
CA ALA A 469 -14.26 24.17 -9.34
C ALA A 469 -15.20 22.95 -9.27
N ALA A 470 -15.50 22.33 -10.41
CA ALA A 470 -16.36 21.15 -10.46
C ALA A 470 -15.67 19.88 -9.94
N ALA A 471 -14.34 19.79 -10.09
CA ALA A 471 -13.53 18.71 -9.53
C ALA A 471 -13.38 18.84 -8.02
N ASP A 472 -13.20 20.05 -7.50
CA ASP A 472 -13.02 20.36 -6.06
C ASP A 472 -14.20 19.91 -5.20
N GLU A 473 -15.38 19.77 -5.80
CA GLU A 473 -16.54 19.21 -5.11
C GLU A 473 -16.33 17.76 -4.63
N PHE A 474 -15.42 17.00 -5.25
CA PHE A 474 -15.27 15.57 -4.97
C PHE A 474 -13.86 14.98 -5.11
N VAL A 475 -12.88 15.72 -5.61
CA VAL A 475 -11.49 15.25 -5.78
C VAL A 475 -10.49 16.24 -5.19
N GLU A 476 -9.57 15.71 -4.38
CA GLU A 476 -8.36 16.41 -3.97
C GLU A 476 -7.11 15.59 -4.29
N TYR A 477 -6.03 16.26 -4.67
CA TYR A 477 -4.75 15.64 -4.97
C TYR A 477 -3.65 16.27 -4.12
N TYR A 478 -2.82 15.43 -3.51
CA TYR A 478 -1.72 15.83 -2.66
C TYR A 478 -0.41 15.24 -3.17
N THR A 479 0.66 16.03 -3.11
CA THR A 479 2.01 15.55 -3.42
C THR A 479 2.88 15.63 -2.17
N ALA A 480 3.77 14.65 -2.00
CA ALA A 480 4.66 14.56 -0.85
C ALA A 480 6.13 14.65 -1.32
N PRO A 481 6.74 15.84 -1.24
CA PRO A 481 8.16 16.03 -1.53
C PRO A 481 9.07 15.10 -0.75
N GLY A 482 10.07 14.54 -1.44
CA GLY A 482 11.09 13.67 -0.83
C GLY A 482 10.59 12.30 -0.39
N VAL A 483 9.30 12.00 -0.56
CA VAL A 483 8.72 10.68 -0.22
C VAL A 483 8.85 9.74 -1.41
N GLY A 484 9.32 8.53 -1.14
CA GLY A 484 9.47 7.46 -2.12
C GLY A 484 8.17 6.73 -2.44
N HIS A 485 8.29 5.48 -2.88
CA HIS A 485 7.12 4.66 -3.21
C HIS A 485 6.33 4.28 -1.96
N CYS A 486 5.14 4.87 -1.80
CA CYS A 486 4.20 4.72 -0.68
C CYS A 486 4.67 5.23 0.68
N ALA A 487 5.95 5.09 0.99
CA ALA A 487 6.60 5.54 2.21
C ALA A 487 8.10 5.75 1.95
N LEU A 488 8.87 6.01 3.01
CA LEU A 488 10.32 6.19 3.00
C LEU A 488 10.77 7.39 2.14
N GLY A 489 12.08 7.53 1.98
CA GLY A 489 12.72 8.71 1.38
C GLY A 489 13.13 9.75 2.42
N ASN A 490 13.58 10.91 1.96
CA ASN A 490 14.05 12.00 2.81
C ASN A 490 12.89 12.84 3.39
N GLY A 491 11.69 12.72 2.80
CA GLY A 491 10.50 13.48 3.15
C GLY A 491 9.73 12.94 4.35
N ALA A 492 8.64 13.64 4.68
CA ALA A 492 7.67 13.23 5.70
C ALA A 492 6.61 12.30 5.08
N ASP A 493 6.68 11.00 5.39
CA ASP A 493 6.00 9.92 4.67
C ASP A 493 4.77 9.32 5.40
N LYS A 494 4.64 9.54 6.71
CA LYS A 494 3.46 9.14 7.49
C LYS A 494 2.40 10.24 7.48
N VAL A 495 1.24 9.94 6.89
CA VAL A 495 0.09 10.87 6.86
C VAL A 495 -1.26 10.17 6.97
N ASP A 496 -2.16 10.72 7.78
CA ASP A 496 -3.56 10.30 7.89
C ASP A 496 -4.40 10.99 6.82
N LEU A 497 -5.00 10.19 5.93
CA LEU A 497 -5.97 10.65 4.93
C LEU A 497 -7.36 10.06 5.19
N ALA A 498 -7.46 8.98 5.96
CA ALA A 498 -8.73 8.36 6.35
C ALA A 498 -9.53 9.31 7.23
N GLY A 499 -8.93 9.89 8.27
CA GLY A 499 -9.61 10.86 9.14
C GLY A 499 -10.29 11.98 8.34
N PRO A 500 -9.54 12.77 7.57
CA PRO A 500 -10.09 13.82 6.70
C PRO A 500 -11.10 13.33 5.65
N MET A 501 -10.89 12.13 5.07
CA MET A 501 -11.86 11.54 4.14
C MET A 501 -13.22 11.31 4.80
N PHE A 502 -13.24 10.75 6.02
CA PHE A 502 -14.50 10.54 6.74
C PHE A 502 -15.15 11.86 7.16
N GLU A 503 -14.39 12.86 7.57
CA GLU A 503 -14.91 14.21 7.82
C GLU A 503 -15.55 14.81 6.55
N TRP A 504 -14.92 14.61 5.39
CA TRP A 504 -15.49 15.07 4.12
C TRP A 504 -16.80 14.38 3.76
N LEU A 505 -16.86 13.06 3.99
CA LEU A 505 -18.05 12.26 3.70
C LEU A 505 -19.22 12.51 4.67
N GLU A 506 -18.92 12.74 5.95
CA GLU A 506 -19.92 12.85 7.00
C GLU A 506 -20.37 14.30 7.25
N GLN A 507 -19.46 15.25 7.08
CA GLN A 507 -19.67 16.66 7.47
C GLN A 507 -19.52 17.63 6.29
N GLY A 508 -19.10 17.14 5.11
CA GLY A 508 -18.87 18.01 3.94
C GLY A 508 -17.63 18.88 4.06
N VAL A 509 -16.76 18.64 5.04
CA VAL A 509 -15.53 19.39 5.26
C VAL A 509 -14.42 18.81 4.40
N ALA A 510 -14.06 19.51 3.32
CA ALA A 510 -13.00 19.05 2.42
C ALA A 510 -11.64 19.01 3.15
N PRO A 511 -10.77 18.02 2.90
CA PRO A 511 -9.50 17.89 3.60
C PRO A 511 -8.62 19.14 3.50
N SER A 512 -8.68 19.87 2.38
CA SER A 512 -7.94 21.14 2.20
C SER A 512 -8.43 22.31 3.06
N SER A 513 -9.54 22.17 3.78
CA SER A 513 -10.09 23.19 4.69
C SER A 513 -9.28 23.32 5.98
N ALA A 514 -8.41 22.35 6.29
CA ALA A 514 -7.56 22.34 7.47
C ALA A 514 -6.15 21.82 7.13
N PRO A 515 -5.10 22.23 7.85
CA PRO A 515 -3.75 21.70 7.62
C PRO A 515 -3.68 20.19 7.93
N ILE A 516 -3.27 19.41 6.94
CA ILE A 516 -2.86 18.02 7.13
C ILE A 516 -1.34 18.01 7.35
N THR A 517 -0.88 17.39 8.44
CA THR A 517 0.56 17.28 8.72
C THR A 517 1.04 15.87 8.42
N ALA A 518 2.05 15.77 7.57
CA ALA A 518 2.83 14.54 7.41
C ALA A 518 4.02 14.56 8.38
N SER A 519 4.48 13.38 8.79
CA SER A 519 5.66 13.21 9.66
C SER A 519 6.51 12.01 9.21
N THR A 520 7.74 11.90 9.71
CA THR A 520 8.57 10.71 9.47
C THR A 520 7.95 9.47 10.13
N LEU A 521 7.79 8.40 9.35
CA LEU A 521 7.29 7.11 9.81
C LEU A 521 8.33 6.38 10.65
N PHE A 522 9.53 6.20 10.09
CA PHE A 522 10.64 5.49 10.72
C PHE A 522 11.80 6.46 10.98
N VAL A 523 12.03 6.77 12.26
CA VAL A 523 13.17 7.58 12.69
C VAL A 523 14.34 6.64 12.98
N LEU A 524 15.37 6.70 12.14
CA LEU A 524 16.59 5.92 12.35
C LEU A 524 17.38 6.48 13.55
N PRO A 525 18.17 5.64 14.26
CA PRO A 525 19.02 6.13 15.33
C PRO A 525 19.94 7.26 14.85
N GLY A 526 19.87 8.42 15.52
CA GLY A 526 20.66 9.60 15.17
C GLY A 526 20.04 10.49 14.09
N THR A 527 18.84 10.19 13.57
CA THR A 527 18.08 11.12 12.74
C THR A 527 16.93 11.78 13.52
N THR A 528 16.53 12.98 13.10
CA THR A 528 15.39 13.70 13.68
C THR A 528 14.14 13.40 12.86
N SER A 529 12.99 13.27 13.53
CA SER A 529 11.69 13.21 12.85
C SER A 529 11.40 14.55 12.17
N LYS A 530 11.06 14.51 10.89
CA LYS A 530 10.63 15.69 10.13
C LYS A 530 9.10 15.74 10.10
N SER A 531 8.57 16.94 10.04
CA SER A 531 7.16 17.19 9.75
C SER A 531 6.99 18.26 8.69
N ARG A 532 6.01 18.09 7.82
CA ARG A 532 5.67 19.01 6.72
C ARG A 532 4.15 19.13 6.59
N PRO A 533 3.61 20.31 6.25
CA PRO A 533 2.24 20.37 5.79
C PRO A 533 2.12 19.61 4.47
N LEU A 534 1.11 18.75 4.35
CA LEU A 534 0.77 18.08 3.11
C LEU A 534 -0.07 19.04 2.26
N CYS A 535 0.53 19.57 1.19
CA CYS A 535 -0.08 20.61 0.38
C CYS A 535 -0.90 20.04 -0.78
N ARG A 536 -2.06 20.65 -1.03
CA ARG A 536 -2.94 20.31 -2.14
C ARG A 536 -2.28 20.74 -3.44
N TYR A 537 -2.07 19.81 -4.37
CA TYR A 537 -1.51 20.10 -5.69
C TYR A 537 -2.30 21.22 -6.40
N PRO A 538 -1.64 22.19 -7.05
CA PRO A 538 -0.19 22.27 -7.33
C PRO A 538 0.64 22.98 -6.25
N GLN A 539 0.10 23.17 -5.05
CA GLN A 539 0.85 23.80 -3.96
C GLN A 539 1.91 22.86 -3.39
N TYR A 540 2.97 23.45 -2.83
CA TYR A 540 4.08 22.77 -2.19
C TYR A 540 4.40 23.40 -0.82
N PRO A 541 5.03 22.66 0.11
CA PRO A 541 5.44 23.19 1.41
C PRO A 541 6.64 24.14 1.25
N LYS A 542 6.39 25.45 1.28
CA LYS A 542 7.42 26.49 1.19
C LYS A 542 7.91 26.88 2.58
N TYR A 543 9.23 26.84 2.80
CA TYR A 543 9.83 27.25 4.05
C TYR A 543 9.68 28.76 4.29
N ILE A 544 9.27 29.16 5.49
CA ILE A 544 9.05 30.56 5.89
C ILE A 544 9.92 31.01 7.06
N GLY A 545 10.80 30.15 7.56
CA GLY A 545 11.65 30.40 8.73
C GLY A 545 11.25 29.57 9.95
N GLY A 546 12.20 29.33 10.87
CA GLY A 546 12.00 28.49 12.06
C GLY A 546 12.75 27.16 11.98
N ASP A 547 12.33 26.18 12.78
CA ASP A 547 12.91 24.84 12.81
C ASP A 547 12.64 24.08 11.49
N LEU A 548 13.70 23.62 10.83
CA LEU A 548 13.63 22.90 9.55
C LEU A 548 12.92 21.55 9.65
N ASP A 549 12.77 20.98 10.85
CA ASP A 549 12.10 19.70 11.07
C ASP A 549 10.62 19.88 11.50
N ALA A 550 10.16 21.12 11.71
CA ALA A 550 8.81 21.44 12.16
C ALA A 550 7.88 21.91 11.03
N ALA A 551 6.68 21.33 10.92
CA ALA A 551 5.68 21.72 9.93
C ALA A 551 5.24 23.20 10.04
N ALA A 552 5.29 23.77 11.24
CA ALA A 552 4.94 25.17 11.50
C ALA A 552 5.89 26.17 10.80
N SER A 553 7.06 25.73 10.37
CA SER A 553 8.04 26.53 9.62
C SER A 553 7.76 26.58 8.12
N PHE A 554 6.65 25.98 7.66
CA PHE A 554 6.27 25.87 6.26
C PHE A 554 4.83 26.32 6.04
N VAL A 555 4.55 26.84 4.85
CA VAL A 555 3.19 27.15 4.37
C VAL A 555 2.97 26.56 2.98
N CYS A 556 1.74 26.17 2.65
CA CYS A 556 1.43 25.75 1.30
C CYS A 556 1.40 26.95 0.35
N ALA A 557 2.27 26.93 -0.66
CA ALA A 557 2.42 28.01 -1.64
C ALA A 557 2.25 27.49 -3.07
N SER A 558 1.75 28.34 -3.97
CA SER A 558 1.57 28.01 -5.40
C SER A 558 2.71 28.50 -6.30
N SER A 559 3.69 29.25 -5.75
CA SER A 559 4.80 29.87 -6.49
C SER A 559 6.07 30.06 -5.67
#